data_AF-A0A6M0RRN2-F1
#
_entry.id   AF-A0A6M0RRN2-F1
#
_cell.length_a   1.000
_cell.length_b   1.000
_cell.length_c   1.000
_cell.angle_alpha   90.00
_cell.angle_beta   90.00
_cell.angle_gamma   90.00
#
_symmetry.space_group_name_H-M   'P 1'
#
loop_
_entity.id
_entity.type
_entity.pdbx_description
1 polymer ?
#
loop_
_entity_poly.entity_id
_entity_poly.type
_entity_poly.pdbx_seq_one_letter_code
_entity_poly.pdbx_strand_id
1 'polypeptide(L)'
;MANLNHNSNQNSDPSPDFQQGGQPIVTLTDEGGHTLACYVEKSITLSNSGQEYLLLLPVSAPIEIFSWQDNDDTLADIEDEEIDPLFPSARAVLAELDLTLQRSAYTLTAVGNIPDAEDESCFALEVDDGGATDNFQMLAQFYHRDQRYVTCTPLEPLLFFAYRTDADTVMLLSPEEFQRLQPQIEDQLFEGLD
;
A
#
# COMPACT_ATOMS: atom_id res chain seq x y z
N MET A 1 28.85 13.95 58.06
CA MET A 1 29.06 15.28 57.43
C MET A 1 29.32 15.07 55.95
N ALA A 2 28.58 15.81 55.12
CA ALA A 2 28.73 16.06 53.67
C ALA A 2 28.45 14.93 52.65
N ASN A 3 27.57 15.28 51.71
CA ASN A 3 27.00 14.57 50.56
C ASN A 3 27.92 14.61 49.31
N LEU A 4 27.66 13.76 48.30
CA LEU A 4 26.99 14.11 47.01
C LEU A 4 27.26 13.06 45.89
N ASN A 5 26.16 12.46 45.36
CA ASN A 5 25.77 12.15 43.96
C ASN A 5 26.85 11.77 42.90
N HIS A 6 26.63 10.88 41.92
CA HIS A 6 25.53 10.82 40.92
C HIS A 6 25.65 9.56 40.00
N ASN A 7 24.52 9.08 39.44
CA ASN A 7 24.26 8.36 38.16
C ASN A 7 25.32 7.42 37.51
N SER A 8 24.97 6.27 36.92
CA SER A 8 24.12 6.21 35.72
C SER A 8 23.44 4.85 35.51
N ASN A 9 22.15 4.94 35.22
CA ASN A 9 21.26 3.93 34.67
C ASN A 9 21.73 3.56 33.24
N GLN A 10 22.02 2.29 32.94
CA GLN A 10 22.20 1.83 31.57
C GLN A 10 20.84 1.32 31.06
N ASN A 11 20.13 2.19 30.34
CA ASN A 11 19.00 1.79 29.51
C ASN A 11 19.55 1.01 28.31
N SER A 12 18.95 -0.16 28.08
CA SER A 12 19.02 -0.92 26.83
C SER A 12 18.34 -0.14 25.72
N ASP A 13 19.10 0.20 24.68
CA ASP A 13 18.60 0.77 23.43
C ASP A 13 17.64 -0.22 22.72
N PRO A 14 16.46 0.22 22.27
CA PRO A 14 15.72 -0.50 21.25
C PRO A 14 16.29 -0.20 19.86
N SER A 15 16.10 -1.17 18.96
CA SER A 15 16.57 -1.30 17.58
C SER A 15 16.40 -0.06 16.69
N PRO A 16 17.21 0.08 15.62
CA PRO A 16 17.26 1.29 14.81
C PRO A 16 15.98 1.47 14.00
N ASP A 17 15.33 2.61 14.21
CA ASP A 17 14.32 3.19 13.34
C ASP A 17 14.88 3.29 11.90
N PHE A 18 14.24 2.61 10.96
CA PHE A 18 14.47 2.83 9.52
C PHE A 18 13.73 4.11 9.10
N GLN A 19 14.28 5.27 9.45
CA GLN A 19 13.77 6.57 9.00
C GLN A 19 14.38 6.94 7.64
N GLN A 20 13.55 6.93 6.60
CA GLN A 20 13.71 7.88 5.50
C GLN A 20 12.42 8.71 5.45
N GLY A 21 12.53 10.03 5.68
CA GLY A 21 11.40 10.98 5.63
C GLY A 21 10.79 11.40 6.98
N GLY A 22 11.10 10.72 8.08
CA GLY A 22 10.64 11.12 9.43
C GLY A 22 9.17 10.79 9.76
N GLN A 23 8.41 10.24 8.81
CA GLN A 23 7.11 9.63 9.09
C GLN A 23 7.30 8.25 9.72
N PRO A 24 6.53 7.88 10.77
CA PRO A 24 6.64 6.57 11.38
C PRO A 24 6.13 5.51 10.40
N ILE A 25 6.81 4.36 10.38
CA ILE A 25 6.45 3.20 9.56
C ILE A 25 5.78 2.16 10.46
N VAL A 26 4.67 1.60 9.99
CA VAL A 26 4.00 0.45 10.61
C VAL A 26 3.92 -0.70 9.61
N THR A 27 3.65 -1.90 10.10
CA THR A 27 3.53 -3.09 9.26
C THR A 27 2.12 -3.67 9.36
N LEU A 28 1.44 -3.78 8.23
CA LEU A 28 0.23 -4.56 8.08
C LEU A 28 0.59 -6.01 7.75
N THR A 29 -0.18 -6.97 8.28
CA THR A 29 -0.02 -8.40 8.00
C THR A 29 -1.36 -8.97 7.56
N ASP A 30 -1.37 -9.80 6.51
CA ASP A 30 -2.58 -10.51 6.06
C ASP A 30 -2.71 -11.90 6.72
N GLU A 31 -3.80 -12.62 6.43
CA GLU A 31 -4.04 -13.96 6.96
C GLU A 31 -3.03 -15.01 6.44
N GLY A 32 -2.39 -14.75 5.30
CA GLY A 32 -1.33 -15.57 4.71
C GLY A 32 0.04 -15.37 5.34
N GLY A 33 0.18 -14.36 6.21
CA GLY A 33 1.45 -13.99 6.84
C GLY A 33 2.35 -13.14 5.96
N HIS A 34 1.86 -12.61 4.83
CA HIS A 34 2.58 -11.58 4.10
C HIS A 34 2.53 -10.27 4.86
N THR A 35 3.49 -9.40 4.59
CA THR A 35 3.63 -8.10 5.28
C THR A 35 3.64 -6.96 4.28
N LEU A 36 3.09 -5.82 4.67
CA LEU A 36 3.15 -4.57 3.93
C LEU A 36 3.62 -3.45 4.87
N ALA A 37 4.76 -2.85 4.57
CA ALA A 37 5.24 -1.69 5.29
C ALA A 37 4.55 -0.43 4.77
N CYS A 38 4.03 0.39 5.68
CA CYS A 38 3.32 1.61 5.34
C CYS A 38 3.83 2.80 6.17
N TYR A 39 3.91 3.96 5.53
CA TYR A 39 3.99 5.24 6.23
C TYR A 39 2.65 5.53 6.91
N VAL A 40 2.70 6.11 8.10
CA VAL A 40 1.52 6.70 8.75
C VAL A 40 1.33 8.10 8.17
N GLU A 41 0.36 8.23 7.28
CA GLU A 41 -0.03 9.51 6.69
C GLU A 41 -0.76 10.38 7.71
N LYS A 42 -1.73 9.80 8.42
CA LYS A 42 -2.51 10.47 9.47
C LYS A 42 -2.84 9.49 10.59
N SER A 43 -3.00 10.03 11.79
CA SER A 43 -3.48 9.30 12.97
C SER A 43 -4.56 10.09 13.68
N ILE A 44 -5.65 9.43 14.06
CA ILE A 44 -6.72 10.04 14.86
C ILE A 44 -7.01 9.18 16.08
N THR A 45 -7.38 9.82 17.18
CA THR A 45 -7.81 9.13 18.39
C THR A 45 -9.25 9.52 18.69
N LEU A 46 -10.17 8.56 18.71
CA LEU A 46 -11.55 8.86 19.03
C LEU A 46 -11.70 9.16 20.52
N SER A 47 -12.11 10.38 20.85
CA SER A 47 -12.21 10.87 22.24
C SER A 47 -13.14 10.06 23.15
N ASN A 48 -14.09 9.31 22.59
CA ASN A 48 -15.06 8.51 23.33
C ASN A 48 -14.53 7.12 23.74
N SER A 49 -13.68 6.50 22.92
CA SER A 49 -13.15 5.14 23.13
C SER A 49 -11.66 5.13 23.47
N GLY A 50 -10.92 6.18 23.11
CA GLY A 50 -9.46 6.22 23.15
C GLY A 50 -8.79 5.38 22.05
N GLN A 51 -9.58 4.82 21.12
CA GLN A 51 -9.06 4.00 20.03
C GLN A 51 -8.32 4.86 19.01
N GLU A 52 -7.12 4.45 18.63
CA GLU A 52 -6.33 5.07 17.57
C GLU A 52 -6.59 4.40 16.23
N TYR A 53 -6.87 5.24 15.22
CA TYR A 53 -7.01 4.86 13.82
C TYR A 53 -5.94 5.55 12.98
N LEU A 54 -5.51 4.88 11.93
CA LEU A 54 -4.39 5.27 11.09
C LEU A 54 -4.83 5.27 9.63
N LEU A 55 -4.39 6.29 8.90
CA LEU A 55 -4.36 6.31 7.45
C LEU A 55 -2.95 5.92 7.02
N LEU A 56 -2.84 4.86 6.23
CA LEU A 56 -1.57 4.25 5.89
C LEU A 56 -1.34 4.28 4.39
N LEU A 57 -0.11 4.61 4.00
CA LEU A 57 0.34 4.61 2.60
C LEU A 57 1.48 3.59 2.44
N PRO A 58 1.39 2.64 1.48
CA PRO A 58 2.47 1.72 1.18
C PRO A 58 3.82 2.41 0.98
N VAL A 59 4.88 1.87 1.57
CA VAL A 59 6.25 2.36 1.34
C VAL A 59 6.72 2.06 -0.09
N SER A 60 6.27 0.94 -0.64
CA SER A 60 6.57 0.51 -2.01
C SER A 60 5.33 0.68 -2.89
N ALA A 61 5.52 1.06 -4.14
CA ALA A 61 4.42 1.39 -5.03
C ALA A 61 3.52 0.16 -5.27
N PRO A 62 2.19 0.29 -5.18
CA PRO A 62 1.26 -0.78 -5.50
C PRO A 62 1.37 -1.15 -6.99
N ILE A 63 1.23 -2.45 -7.29
CA ILE A 63 1.28 -2.96 -8.65
C ILE A 63 0.02 -3.76 -8.94
N GLU A 64 -0.64 -3.42 -10.04
CA GLU A 64 -1.77 -4.16 -10.58
C GLU A 64 -1.37 -4.90 -11.87
N ILE A 65 -2.04 -6.02 -12.14
CA ILE A 65 -1.86 -6.78 -13.37
C ILE A 65 -3.21 -6.87 -14.08
N PHE A 66 -3.26 -6.41 -15.31
CA PHE A 66 -4.46 -6.53 -16.15
C PHE A 66 -4.18 -7.44 -17.35
N SER A 67 -5.23 -8.11 -17.82
CA SER A 67 -5.21 -8.86 -19.07
C SER A 67 -5.70 -7.98 -20.23
N TRP A 68 -5.08 -8.11 -21.40
CA TRP A 68 -5.60 -7.49 -22.62
C TRP A 68 -6.62 -8.39 -23.29
N GLN A 69 -7.79 -7.87 -23.61
CA GLN A 69 -8.83 -8.61 -24.32
C GLN A 69 -8.62 -8.54 -25.84
N ASP A 70 -8.58 -9.70 -26.49
CA ASP A 70 -8.28 -9.84 -27.93
C ASP A 70 -9.28 -9.12 -28.85
N ASN A 71 -10.51 -8.90 -28.39
CA ASN A 71 -11.60 -8.43 -29.24
C ASN A 71 -11.62 -6.91 -29.41
N ASP A 72 -11.22 -6.14 -28.38
CA ASP A 72 -11.44 -4.70 -28.33
C ASP A 72 -10.24 -3.89 -27.81
N ASP A 73 -9.06 -4.52 -27.63
CA ASP A 73 -7.87 -3.86 -27.05
C ASP A 73 -8.20 -3.18 -25.69
N THR A 74 -9.09 -3.82 -24.93
CA THR A 74 -9.51 -3.39 -23.60
C THR A 74 -8.76 -4.14 -22.53
N LEU A 75 -8.64 -3.53 -21.35
CA LEU A 75 -8.05 -4.17 -20.18
C LEU A 75 -9.16 -4.78 -19.32
N ALA A 76 -8.86 -5.90 -18.69
CA ALA A 76 -9.72 -6.54 -17.72
C ALA A 76 -8.92 -6.99 -16.49
N ASP A 77 -9.58 -6.92 -15.34
CA ASP A 77 -9.08 -7.49 -14.09
C ASP A 77 -8.78 -8.98 -14.24
N ILE A 78 -7.87 -9.47 -13.40
CA ILE A 78 -7.59 -10.90 -13.26
C ILE A 78 -7.97 -11.35 -11.85
N GLU A 79 -8.30 -12.62 -11.70
CA GLU A 79 -8.59 -13.19 -10.38
C GLU A 79 -7.28 -13.41 -9.59
N ASP A 80 -7.34 -13.40 -8.26
CA ASP A 80 -6.18 -13.60 -7.39
C ASP A 80 -5.45 -14.92 -7.67
N GLU A 81 -6.20 -15.97 -8.00
CA GLU A 81 -5.66 -17.29 -8.36
C GLU A 81 -4.83 -17.25 -9.67
N GLU A 82 -5.07 -16.27 -10.53
CA GLU A 82 -4.33 -16.08 -11.78
C GLU A 82 -3.00 -15.35 -11.56
N ILE A 83 -2.83 -14.62 -10.45
CA ILE A 83 -1.59 -13.91 -10.14
C ILE A 83 -0.43 -14.90 -9.99
N ASP A 84 -0.66 -16.05 -9.37
CA ASP A 84 0.36 -17.06 -9.09
C ASP A 84 1.17 -17.52 -10.31
N PRO A 85 0.53 -17.99 -11.39
CA PRO A 85 1.24 -18.35 -12.61
C PRO A 85 1.86 -17.15 -13.36
N LEU A 86 1.33 -15.93 -13.19
CA LEU A 86 1.80 -14.72 -13.88
C LEU A 86 3.00 -14.06 -13.19
N PHE A 87 3.10 -14.20 -11.86
CA PHE A 87 4.09 -13.52 -11.02
C PHE A 87 5.54 -13.65 -11.53
N PRO A 88 6.04 -14.82 -11.98
CA PRO A 88 7.41 -14.92 -12.49
C PRO A 88 7.66 -14.07 -13.73
N SER A 89 6.68 -13.98 -14.65
CA SER A 89 6.78 -13.16 -15.87
C SER A 89 6.68 -11.68 -15.54
N ALA A 90 5.71 -11.28 -14.71
CA ALA A 90 5.55 -9.90 -14.25
C ALA A 90 6.82 -9.39 -13.54
N ARG A 91 7.38 -10.21 -12.64
CA ARG A 91 8.64 -9.90 -11.97
C ARG A 91 9.81 -9.75 -12.95
N ALA A 92 9.88 -10.58 -13.98
CA ALA A 92 10.96 -10.53 -14.96
C ALA A 92 10.94 -9.23 -15.76
N VAL A 93 9.77 -8.80 -16.25
CA VAL A 93 9.66 -7.55 -17.02
C VAL A 93 9.83 -6.30 -16.17
N LEU A 94 9.36 -6.32 -14.92
CA LEU A 94 9.61 -5.21 -13.99
C LEU A 94 11.10 -5.09 -13.61
N ALA A 95 11.83 -6.21 -13.54
CA ALA A 95 13.26 -6.18 -13.29
C ALA A 95 14.06 -5.52 -14.42
N GLU A 96 13.53 -5.43 -15.65
CA GLU A 96 14.14 -4.67 -16.75
C GLU A 96 14.10 -3.15 -16.50
N LEU A 97 13.22 -2.69 -15.59
CA LEU A 97 13.08 -1.31 -15.14
C LEU A 97 13.74 -1.06 -13.77
N ASP A 98 14.60 -1.98 -13.31
CA ASP A 98 15.18 -1.96 -11.95
C ASP A 98 14.12 -2.01 -10.83
N LEU A 99 12.93 -2.55 -11.12
CA LEU A 99 11.85 -2.75 -10.16
C LEU A 99 11.79 -4.19 -9.66
N THR A 100 11.73 -4.37 -8.34
CA THR A 100 11.58 -5.69 -7.70
C THR A 100 10.14 -5.89 -7.24
N LEU A 101 9.39 -6.72 -7.97
CA LEU A 101 8.02 -7.12 -7.60
C LEU A 101 8.01 -8.01 -6.35
N GLN A 102 7.11 -7.71 -5.42
CA GLN A 102 6.95 -8.37 -4.13
C GLN A 102 5.49 -8.81 -3.90
N ARG A 103 5.34 -9.93 -3.18
CA ARG A 103 4.07 -10.36 -2.60
C ARG A 103 3.95 -9.75 -1.21
N SER A 104 3.38 -8.57 -1.16
CA SER A 104 3.03 -7.89 0.09
C SER A 104 1.63 -8.27 0.54
N ALA A 105 1.31 -7.94 1.79
CA ALA A 105 -0.05 -8.06 2.29
C ALA A 105 -0.99 -7.17 1.46
N TYR A 106 -2.20 -7.66 1.14
CA TYR A 106 -3.31 -6.94 0.53
C TYR A 106 -3.14 -6.44 -0.92
N THR A 107 -1.93 -6.23 -1.41
CA THR A 107 -1.64 -5.83 -2.81
C THR A 107 -0.23 -6.28 -3.20
N LEU A 108 0.06 -6.39 -4.49
CA LEU A 108 1.44 -6.52 -4.96
C LEU A 108 2.15 -5.17 -4.85
N THR A 109 3.46 -5.18 -4.62
CA THR A 109 4.25 -3.94 -4.60
C THR A 109 5.55 -4.06 -5.36
N ALA A 110 6.08 -2.93 -5.85
CA ALA A 110 7.39 -2.85 -6.47
C ALA A 110 8.35 -2.00 -5.62
N VAL A 111 9.49 -2.58 -5.27
CA VAL A 111 10.63 -1.83 -4.70
C VAL A 111 11.52 -1.35 -5.83
N GLY A 112 11.81 -0.05 -5.84
CA GLY A 112 12.65 0.60 -6.83
C GLY A 112 12.09 1.99 -7.15
N ASN A 113 12.67 2.65 -8.13
CA ASN A 113 12.19 3.96 -8.57
C ASN A 113 11.20 3.76 -9.71
N ILE A 114 9.92 4.01 -9.46
CA ILE A 114 8.90 4.02 -10.51
C ILE A 114 9.26 5.13 -11.51
N PRO A 115 9.26 4.84 -12.83
CA PRO A 115 9.45 5.87 -13.86
C PRO A 115 8.40 6.97 -13.74
N ASP A 116 8.74 8.20 -14.11
CA ASP A 116 7.76 9.30 -14.13
C ASP A 116 6.60 8.96 -15.07
N ALA A 117 5.38 9.32 -14.65
CA ALA A 117 4.17 9.10 -15.43
C ALA A 117 4.13 10.07 -16.62
N GLU A 118 4.24 9.52 -17.84
CA GLU A 118 4.09 10.26 -19.09
C GLU A 118 2.68 10.04 -19.66
N ASP A 119 2.10 11.05 -20.34
CA ASP A 119 0.74 10.99 -20.90
C ASP A 119 0.50 9.73 -21.76
N GLU A 120 1.52 9.27 -22.50
CA GLU A 120 1.47 8.10 -23.38
C GLU A 120 1.42 6.76 -22.61
N SER A 121 1.88 6.77 -21.36
CA SER A 121 1.88 5.61 -20.45
C SER A 121 0.67 5.57 -19.53
N CYS A 122 -0.12 6.64 -19.48
CA CYS A 122 -1.26 6.76 -18.58
C CYS A 122 -2.57 6.37 -19.27
N PHE A 123 -3.44 5.68 -18.54
CA PHE A 123 -4.78 5.34 -19.02
C PHE A 123 -5.78 5.34 -17.86
N ALA A 124 -7.06 5.44 -18.23
CA ALA A 124 -8.19 5.40 -17.32
C ALA A 124 -8.91 4.06 -17.50
N LEU A 125 -9.26 3.39 -16.41
CA LEU A 125 -10.03 2.15 -16.40
C LEU A 125 -11.33 2.36 -15.63
N GLU A 126 -12.46 1.99 -16.25
CA GLU A 126 -13.76 2.01 -15.57
C GLU A 126 -13.79 0.88 -14.54
N VAL A 127 -14.07 1.22 -13.29
CA VAL A 127 -14.29 0.26 -12.21
C VAL A 127 -15.78 0.03 -12.00
N ASP A 128 -16.15 -1.17 -11.54
CA ASP A 128 -17.54 -1.63 -11.43
C ASP A 128 -18.37 -0.82 -10.39
N ASP A 129 -17.71 0.04 -9.59
CA ASP A 129 -18.34 0.87 -8.56
C ASP A 129 -18.96 2.17 -9.14
N GLY A 130 -20.07 2.01 -9.86
CA GLY A 130 -20.97 3.13 -10.17
C GLY A 130 -20.47 4.13 -11.21
N GLY A 131 -19.48 3.76 -12.03
CA GLY A 131 -18.93 4.60 -13.10
C GLY A 131 -17.77 5.50 -12.66
N ALA A 132 -17.14 5.20 -11.53
CA ALA A 132 -15.84 5.76 -11.20
C ALA A 132 -14.76 5.25 -12.19
N THR A 133 -13.70 6.03 -12.35
CA THR A 133 -12.60 5.71 -13.26
C THR A 133 -11.30 5.88 -12.52
N ASP A 134 -10.52 4.82 -12.47
CA ASP A 134 -9.21 4.81 -11.84
C ASP A 134 -8.14 5.07 -12.91
N ASN A 135 -7.15 5.89 -12.56
CA ASN A 135 -6.07 6.22 -13.48
C ASN A 135 -4.82 5.42 -13.14
N PHE A 136 -4.19 4.85 -14.16
CA PHE A 136 -3.02 3.99 -14.02
C PHE A 136 -1.89 4.44 -14.94
N GLN A 137 -0.66 4.21 -14.50
CA GLN A 137 0.54 4.24 -15.34
C GLN A 137 0.91 2.80 -15.72
N MET A 138 1.03 2.55 -17.02
CA MET A 138 1.59 1.33 -17.58
C MET A 138 3.10 1.27 -17.33
N LEU A 139 3.58 0.17 -16.75
CA LEU A 139 5.01 -0.04 -16.50
C LEU A 139 5.63 -0.97 -17.54
N ALA A 140 5.05 -2.16 -17.72
CA ALA A 140 5.61 -3.16 -18.62
C ALA A 140 4.52 -4.11 -19.14
N GLN A 141 4.71 -4.62 -20.36
CA GLN A 141 3.85 -5.63 -20.96
C GLN A 141 4.57 -6.97 -21.01
N PHE A 142 3.82 -8.06 -20.85
CA PHE A 142 4.37 -9.40 -20.94
C PHE A 142 3.33 -10.39 -21.50
N TYR A 143 3.83 -11.55 -21.90
CA TYR A 143 2.99 -12.65 -22.37
C TYR A 143 3.08 -13.84 -21.42
N HIS A 144 1.96 -14.51 -21.20
CA HIS A 144 1.89 -15.80 -20.53
C HIS A 144 0.88 -16.69 -21.26
N ARG A 145 1.32 -17.85 -21.75
CA ARG A 145 0.47 -18.80 -22.51
C ARG A 145 -0.30 -18.13 -23.66
N ASP A 146 0.42 -17.34 -24.47
CA ASP A 146 -0.11 -16.58 -25.62
C ASP A 146 -1.13 -15.48 -25.28
N GLN A 147 -1.48 -15.29 -24.00
CA GLN A 147 -2.28 -14.16 -23.52
C GLN A 147 -1.36 -12.98 -23.16
N ARG A 148 -1.76 -11.78 -23.55
CA ARG A 148 -1.04 -10.52 -23.26
C ARG A 148 -1.54 -9.93 -21.94
N TYR A 149 -0.61 -9.46 -21.12
CA TYR A 149 -0.84 -8.82 -19.83
C TYR A 149 -0.02 -7.53 -19.72
N VAL A 150 -0.39 -6.71 -18.75
CA VAL A 150 0.30 -5.47 -18.42
C VAL A 150 0.42 -5.31 -16.91
N THR A 151 1.60 -4.89 -16.45
CA THR A 151 1.81 -4.44 -15.06
C THR A 151 1.67 -2.93 -15.01
N CYS A 152 0.90 -2.42 -14.06
CA CYS A 152 0.60 -1.00 -13.90
C CYS A 152 0.77 -0.58 -12.44
N THR A 153 0.92 0.71 -12.19
CA THR A 153 0.74 1.31 -10.85
C THR A 153 -0.43 2.31 -10.90
N PRO A 154 -1.31 2.34 -9.90
CA PRO A 154 -2.25 3.45 -9.72
C PRO A 154 -1.52 4.80 -9.70
N LEU A 155 -2.13 5.82 -10.32
CA LEU A 155 -1.68 7.21 -10.21
C LEU A 155 -2.16 7.86 -8.90
N GLU A 156 -3.31 7.42 -8.40
CA GLU A 156 -3.82 7.85 -7.10
C GLU A 156 -3.20 7.01 -5.97
N PRO A 157 -2.86 7.62 -4.82
CA PRO A 157 -2.29 6.89 -3.69
C PRO A 157 -3.24 5.82 -3.15
N LEU A 158 -2.76 4.57 -3.04
CA LEU A 158 -3.50 3.48 -2.41
C LEU A 158 -3.43 3.63 -0.88
N LEU A 159 -4.57 3.94 -0.24
CA LEU A 159 -4.66 4.18 1.19
C LEU A 159 -5.31 3.00 1.93
N PHE A 160 -4.69 2.61 3.05
CA PHE A 160 -5.22 1.60 3.95
C PHE A 160 -5.70 2.24 5.26
N PHE A 161 -6.93 1.91 5.67
CA PHE A 161 -7.47 2.32 6.96
C PHE A 161 -7.20 1.23 7.98
N ALA A 162 -6.51 1.57 9.06
CA ALA A 162 -6.13 0.62 10.09
C ALA A 162 -6.45 1.15 11.49
N TYR A 163 -6.47 0.27 12.47
CA TYR A 163 -6.54 0.64 13.88
C TYR A 163 -5.43 -0.04 14.66
N ARG A 164 -4.96 0.64 15.71
CA ARG A 164 -3.94 0.10 16.60
C ARG A 164 -4.60 -0.76 17.67
N THR A 165 -4.27 -2.05 17.73
CA THR A 165 -4.78 -2.94 18.78
C THR A 165 -3.96 -2.84 20.05
N ASP A 166 -2.63 -2.85 19.90
CA ASP A 166 -1.63 -2.71 20.95
C ASP A 166 -0.47 -1.84 20.41
N ALA A 167 0.46 -1.42 21.28
CA ALA A 167 1.54 -0.48 20.90
C ALA A 167 2.24 -0.82 19.58
N ASP A 168 2.50 -2.11 19.31
CA ASP A 168 3.21 -2.58 18.12
C ASP A 168 2.33 -3.26 17.06
N THR A 169 1.02 -3.42 17.29
CA THR A 169 0.15 -4.18 16.38
C THR A 169 -0.90 -3.29 15.74
N VAL A 170 -0.95 -3.35 14.41
CA VAL A 170 -1.87 -2.60 13.57
C VAL A 170 -2.67 -3.58 12.73
N MET A 171 -4.00 -3.42 12.73
CA MET A 171 -4.92 -4.27 11.97
C MET A 171 -5.70 -3.44 10.98
N LEU A 172 -5.90 -3.98 9.77
CA LEU A 172 -6.73 -3.36 8.75
C LEU A 172 -8.19 -3.30 9.23
N LEU A 173 -8.87 -2.19 8.96
CA LEU A 173 -10.31 -2.10 9.19
C LEU A 173 -11.03 -2.96 8.16
N SER A 174 -12.02 -3.72 8.62
CA SER A 174 -12.96 -4.33 7.70
C SER A 174 -13.83 -3.27 7.00
N PRO A 175 -14.39 -3.56 5.81
CA PRO A 175 -15.31 -2.65 5.12
C PRO A 175 -16.51 -2.23 5.98
N GLU A 176 -17.06 -3.15 6.78
CA GLU A 176 -18.19 -2.87 7.67
C GLU A 176 -17.82 -1.90 8.80
N GLU A 177 -16.61 -2.04 9.36
CA GLU A 177 -16.11 -1.11 10.37
C GLU A 177 -15.79 0.25 9.77
N PHE A 178 -15.19 0.26 8.58
CA PHE A 178 -14.91 1.49 7.86
C PHE A 178 -16.19 2.29 7.60
N GLN A 179 -17.24 1.67 7.02
CA GLN A 179 -18.52 2.35 6.79
C GLN A 179 -19.15 2.90 8.08
N ARG A 180 -19.02 2.18 9.20
CA ARG A 180 -19.52 2.63 10.51
C ARG A 180 -18.75 3.84 11.05
N LEU A 181 -17.46 3.89 10.78
CA LEU A 181 -16.55 4.90 11.30
C LEU A 181 -16.40 6.10 10.38
N GLN A 182 -16.68 5.93 9.08
CA GLN A 182 -16.55 6.94 8.03
C GLN A 182 -17.07 8.32 8.49
N PRO A 183 -18.29 8.47 9.04
CA PRO A 183 -18.79 9.80 9.45
C PRO A 183 -18.02 10.44 10.62
N GLN A 184 -17.33 9.63 11.43
CA GLN A 184 -16.56 10.10 12.59
C GLN A 184 -15.12 10.45 12.22
N ILE A 185 -14.59 9.80 11.19
CA ILE A 185 -13.20 9.93 10.77
C ILE A 185 -13.07 10.86 9.57
N GLU A 186 -14.11 11.04 8.74
CA GLU A 186 -14.07 11.84 7.51
C GLU A 186 -13.60 13.27 7.75
N ASP A 187 -14.23 13.96 8.70
CA ASP A 187 -13.92 15.35 9.05
C ASP A 187 -12.46 15.56 9.51
N GLN A 188 -11.80 14.51 10.02
CA GLN A 188 -10.45 14.60 10.60
C GLN A 188 -9.38 13.97 9.71
N LEU A 189 -9.71 12.95 8.92
CA LEU A 189 -8.77 12.27 8.03
C LEU A 189 -8.66 12.98 6.68
N PHE A 190 -9.73 13.56 6.14
CA PHE A 190 -9.70 14.20 4.82
C PHE A 190 -9.47 15.70 4.87
N GLU A 191 -9.38 16.31 6.06
CA GLU A 191 -8.97 17.71 6.19
C GLU A 191 -7.55 17.90 5.61
N GLY A 192 -7.44 18.64 4.51
CA GLY A 192 -6.17 18.97 3.84
C GLY A 192 -5.66 17.94 2.82
N LEU A 193 -6.51 17.01 2.35
CA LEU A 193 -6.25 16.25 1.12
C LEU A 193 -6.91 17.02 -0.04
N ASP A 194 -6.22 18.05 -0.56
CA ASP A 194 -6.60 18.80 -1.77
C ASP A 194 -5.80 18.31 -2.98
#